data_AF-A0AAW9YG35-F1
#
_entry.id   AF-A0AAW9YG35-F1
#
_cell.length_a   1.000
_cell.length_b   1.000
_cell.length_c   1.000
_cell.angle_alpha   90.00
_cell.angle_beta   90.00
_cell.angle_gamma   90.00
#
_symmetry.space_group_name_H-M   'P 1'
#
loop_
_entity.id
_entity.type
_entity.pdbx_description
1 polymer ?
#
loop_
_entity_poly.entity_id
_entity_poly.type
_entity_poly.pdbx_seq_one_letter_code
_entity_poly.pdbx_strand_id
1 'polypeptide(L)'
;MQLLIEHSGKSKKYVTGQLNRYFRCGGMPNALLPNYFACGKNHQLPTTYLELEKGKICLASKRGRETLYGKSYRGITQQDIKNIVLFSKKIRSGTEVQLSRLYLDFCMEYASAELRPMGAPDEDIAEPFKMLLSRNYLISPKSFKRQLTKYVDQLTFLKKRVG
;
A
#
# COMPACT_ATOMS: atom_id res chain seq x y z
N MET A 1 -41.86 9.73 -15.42
CA MET A 1 -41.31 9.72 -14.04
C MET A 1 -42.34 9.21 -13.01
N GLN A 2 -43.62 9.63 -13.10
CA GLN A 2 -44.72 9.09 -12.26
C GLN A 2 -44.86 7.56 -12.35
N LEU A 3 -44.86 7.01 -13.56
CA LEU A 3 -44.86 5.56 -13.81
C LEU A 3 -43.78 4.77 -13.01
N LEU A 4 -42.57 5.30 -12.91
CA LEU A 4 -41.48 4.67 -12.17
C LEU A 4 -41.67 4.79 -10.65
N ILE A 5 -42.29 5.87 -10.18
CA ILE A 5 -42.60 6.09 -8.76
C ILE A 5 -43.71 5.11 -8.34
N GLU A 6 -44.75 4.97 -9.16
CA GLU A 6 -45.88 4.07 -8.94
C GLU A 6 -45.44 2.59 -8.93
N HIS A 7 -44.67 2.15 -9.94
CA HIS A 7 -44.21 0.76 -9.99
C HIS A 7 -43.14 0.41 -8.95
N SER A 8 -42.29 1.37 -8.54
CA SER A 8 -41.23 1.09 -7.55
C SER A 8 -41.70 1.22 -6.10
N GLY A 9 -42.82 1.91 -5.85
CA GLY A 9 -43.28 2.25 -4.50
C GLY A 9 -42.29 3.13 -3.72
N LYS A 10 -41.35 3.80 -4.40
CA LYS A 10 -40.30 4.64 -3.76
C LYS A 10 -40.58 6.12 -3.99
N SER A 11 -40.06 6.96 -3.09
CA SER A 11 -40.25 8.41 -3.19
C SER A 11 -39.63 9.01 -4.45
N LYS A 12 -40.19 10.13 -4.92
CA LYS A 12 -39.66 10.89 -6.08
C LYS A 12 -38.17 11.19 -5.95
N LYS A 13 -37.71 11.55 -4.74
CA LYS A 13 -36.29 11.85 -4.44
C LYS A 13 -35.38 10.62 -4.63
N TYR A 14 -35.86 9.43 -4.27
CA TYR A 14 -35.12 8.19 -4.47
C TYR A 14 -34.99 7.85 -5.96
N VAL A 15 -36.10 7.93 -6.70
CA VAL A 15 -36.14 7.61 -8.13
C VAL A 15 -35.26 8.57 -8.94
N THR A 16 -35.34 9.88 -8.68
CA THR A 16 -34.47 10.86 -9.35
C THR A 16 -33.00 10.67 -8.98
N GLY A 17 -32.69 10.34 -7.74
CA GLY A 17 -31.32 10.05 -7.30
C GLY A 17 -30.69 8.85 -8.03
N GLN A 18 -31.46 7.78 -8.25
CA GLN A 18 -30.98 6.61 -9.00
C GLN A 18 -30.85 6.90 -10.49
N LEU A 19 -31.80 7.62 -11.11
CA LEU A 19 -31.70 8.02 -12.51
C LEU A 19 -30.48 8.92 -12.75
N ASN A 20 -30.24 9.91 -11.88
CA ASN A 20 -29.07 10.77 -11.99
C ASN A 20 -27.76 9.99 -11.83
N ARG A 21 -27.73 8.98 -10.93
CA ARG A 21 -26.56 8.10 -10.77
C ARG A 21 -26.36 7.21 -12.00
N TYR A 22 -27.45 6.70 -12.57
CA TYR A 22 -27.44 5.92 -13.79
C TYR A 22 -26.92 6.74 -14.97
N PHE A 23 -27.45 7.94 -15.24
CA PHE A 23 -26.98 8.78 -16.34
C PHE A 23 -25.57 9.34 -16.13
N ARG A 24 -25.19 9.66 -14.88
CA ARG A 24 -23.82 10.10 -14.54
C ARG A 24 -22.77 9.04 -14.84
N CYS A 25 -23.10 7.76 -14.64
CA CYS A 25 -22.18 6.66 -14.84
C CYS A 25 -22.38 5.95 -16.19
N GLY A 26 -23.57 6.05 -16.79
CA GLY A 26 -24.00 5.42 -18.04
C GLY A 26 -23.28 5.90 -19.30
N GLY A 27 -22.63 7.07 -19.24
CA GLY A 27 -21.78 7.58 -20.32
C GLY A 27 -20.38 6.95 -20.40
N MET A 28 -20.03 6.05 -19.48
CA MET A 28 -18.75 5.34 -19.54
C MET A 28 -18.88 4.02 -20.31
N PRO A 29 -17.90 3.66 -21.15
CA PRO A 29 -17.98 2.48 -22.03
C PRO A 29 -18.22 1.16 -21.28
N ASN A 30 -17.90 1.11 -19.99
CA ASN A 30 -18.06 -0.07 -19.14
C ASN A 30 -19.27 0.00 -18.20
N ALA A 31 -20.14 1.02 -18.32
CA ALA A 31 -21.24 1.25 -17.38
C ALA A 31 -22.33 0.17 -17.40
N LEU A 32 -22.45 -0.53 -18.53
CA LEU A 32 -23.36 -1.65 -18.73
C LEU A 32 -22.81 -2.98 -18.19
N LEU A 33 -21.56 -3.02 -17.72
CA LEU A 33 -21.06 -4.21 -17.04
C LEU A 33 -21.91 -4.42 -15.78
N PRO A 34 -22.42 -5.65 -15.52
CA PRO A 34 -23.33 -5.95 -14.41
C PRO A 34 -22.85 -5.46 -13.04
N ASN A 35 -21.55 -5.21 -12.92
CA ASN A 35 -20.85 -4.86 -11.70
C ASN A 35 -19.86 -3.71 -11.88
N TYR A 36 -20.04 -2.79 -12.83
CA TYR A 36 -19.13 -1.65 -13.04
C TYR A 36 -18.78 -0.88 -11.74
N PHE A 37 -19.79 -0.61 -10.91
CA PHE A 37 -19.59 0.00 -9.59
C PHE A 37 -18.85 -0.90 -8.60
N ALA A 38 -18.96 -2.22 -8.73
CA ALA A 38 -18.25 -3.18 -7.89
C ALA A 38 -16.80 -3.40 -8.36
N CYS A 39 -16.50 -3.21 -9.65
CA CYS A 39 -15.13 -3.30 -10.18
C CYS A 39 -14.16 -2.32 -9.49
N GLY A 40 -14.64 -1.13 -9.10
CA GLY A 40 -13.85 -0.17 -8.30
C GLY A 40 -13.77 -0.52 -6.81
N LYS A 41 -14.79 -1.18 -6.25
CA LYS A 41 -14.86 -1.58 -4.83
C LYS A 41 -14.08 -2.85 -4.52
N ASN A 42 -13.91 -3.73 -5.51
CA ASN A 42 -13.21 -5.00 -5.38
C ASN A 42 -11.73 -4.90 -5.78
N HIS A 43 -11.17 -3.69 -5.85
CA HIS A 43 -9.75 -3.53 -6.14
C HIS A 43 -8.92 -4.13 -5.00
N GLN A 44 -8.36 -5.30 -5.25
CA GLN A 44 -7.44 -5.97 -4.34
C GLN A 44 -6.00 -5.61 -4.73
N LEU A 45 -5.19 -5.34 -3.72
CA LEU A 45 -3.74 -5.25 -3.91
C LEU A 45 -3.20 -6.62 -4.31
N PRO A 46 -2.10 -6.68 -5.09
CA PRO A 46 -1.41 -7.94 -5.34
C PRO A 46 -0.94 -8.56 -4.02
N THR A 47 -0.97 -9.89 -3.93
CA THR A 47 -0.57 -10.65 -2.73
C THR A 47 0.90 -10.41 -2.39
N THR A 48 1.77 -10.62 -3.37
CA THR A 48 3.22 -10.39 -3.33
C THR A 48 3.68 -9.49 -4.48
N TYR A 49 4.94 -9.05 -4.45
CA TYR A 49 5.51 -8.28 -5.55
C TYR A 49 5.86 -9.25 -6.69
N LEU A 50 5.72 -8.78 -7.93
CA LEU A 50 6.01 -9.59 -9.11
C LEU A 50 7.47 -9.39 -9.53
N GLU A 51 8.20 -10.49 -9.66
CA GLU A 51 9.53 -10.53 -10.24
C GLU A 51 9.41 -10.77 -11.76
N LEU A 52 10.06 -9.92 -12.55
CA LEU A 52 10.26 -10.05 -13.98
C LEU A 52 11.52 -10.89 -14.23
N GLU A 53 11.67 -11.33 -15.47
CA GLU A 53 12.90 -11.96 -15.95
C GLU A 53 14.14 -11.10 -15.65
N LYS A 54 15.25 -11.78 -15.31
CA LYS A 54 16.52 -11.17 -14.89
C LYS A 54 16.50 -10.52 -13.49
N GLY A 55 15.60 -10.96 -12.59
CA GLY A 55 15.57 -10.50 -11.21
C GLY A 55 15.19 -9.02 -11.05
N LYS A 56 14.44 -8.46 -12.00
CA LYS A 56 13.91 -7.09 -11.91
C LYS A 56 12.51 -7.14 -11.31
N ILE A 57 12.10 -6.14 -10.52
CA ILE A 57 10.72 -6.08 -10.01
C ILE A 57 9.81 -5.37 -11.01
N CYS A 58 8.61 -5.92 -11.19
CA CYS A 58 7.56 -5.28 -11.98
C CYS A 58 7.01 -4.04 -11.26
N LEU A 59 7.47 -2.87 -11.73
CA LEU A 59 7.03 -1.57 -11.24
C LEU A 59 5.69 -1.12 -11.85
N ALA A 60 5.15 -1.85 -12.83
CA ALA A 60 3.86 -1.55 -13.48
C ALA A 60 2.67 -1.60 -12.50
N SER A 61 2.83 -2.28 -11.36
CA SER A 61 1.87 -2.27 -10.25
C SER A 61 1.69 -0.87 -9.62
N LYS A 62 2.62 0.06 -9.84
CA LYS A 62 2.46 1.47 -9.46
C LYS A 62 1.73 2.25 -10.55
N ARG A 63 0.47 2.57 -10.29
CA ARG A 63 -0.24 3.64 -11.02
C ARG A 63 0.37 4.99 -10.61
N GLY A 64 1.20 5.61 -11.45
CA GLY A 64 1.76 6.95 -11.20
C GLY A 64 2.76 7.40 -12.27
N ARG A 65 3.00 8.71 -12.38
CA ARG A 65 4.04 9.27 -13.28
C ARG A 65 5.41 8.68 -12.91
N GLU A 66 6.20 8.35 -13.93
CA GLU A 66 7.62 8.06 -13.74
C GLU A 66 8.28 9.22 -12.98
N THR A 67 8.99 8.90 -11.91
CA THR A 67 9.64 9.92 -11.09
C THR A 67 10.83 10.48 -11.85
N LEU A 68 10.89 11.80 -12.03
CA LEU A 68 12.03 12.54 -12.62
C LEU A 68 13.40 12.20 -11.98
N TYR A 69 13.43 11.68 -10.75
CA TYR A 69 14.66 11.40 -10.00
C TYR A 69 14.70 9.97 -9.42
N GLY A 70 15.45 9.08 -10.09
CA GLY A 70 16.01 7.85 -9.50
C GLY A 70 15.17 6.56 -9.53
N LYS A 71 15.81 5.46 -9.09
CA LYS A 71 15.23 4.10 -8.94
C LYS A 71 13.95 4.14 -8.09
N SER A 72 12.84 3.71 -8.67
CA SER A 72 11.52 3.82 -8.07
C SER A 72 11.28 2.70 -7.05
N TYR A 73 10.70 3.07 -5.90
CA TYR A 73 10.14 2.09 -4.96
C TYR A 73 9.07 1.24 -5.64
N ARG A 74 8.79 0.03 -5.15
CA ARG A 74 7.65 -0.76 -5.65
C ARG A 74 6.31 -0.35 -5.02
N GLY A 75 5.23 -0.82 -5.64
CA GLY A 75 3.87 -0.73 -5.10
C GLY A 75 3.72 -1.54 -3.81
N ILE A 76 2.75 -1.14 -2.99
CA ILE A 76 2.43 -1.87 -1.76
C ILE A 76 1.61 -3.12 -2.08
N THR A 77 1.92 -4.22 -1.42
CA THR A 77 1.25 -5.51 -1.57
C THR A 77 0.43 -5.84 -0.32
N GLN A 78 -0.38 -6.90 -0.36
CA GLN A 78 -1.07 -7.40 0.82
C GLN A 78 -0.08 -7.92 1.86
N GLN A 79 1.02 -8.55 1.44
CA GLN A 79 2.07 -9.02 2.35
C GLN A 79 2.72 -7.87 3.12
N ASP A 80 2.97 -6.72 2.48
CA ASP A 80 3.52 -5.55 3.16
C ASP A 80 2.57 -5.03 4.25
N ILE A 81 1.26 -5.05 3.99
CA ILE A 81 0.28 -4.63 4.98
C ILE A 81 0.31 -5.56 6.18
N LYS A 82 0.39 -6.89 5.96
CA LYS A 82 0.55 -7.87 7.05
C LYS A 82 1.82 -7.59 7.87
N ASN A 83 2.94 -7.35 7.19
CA ASN A 83 4.21 -7.03 7.86
C ASN A 83 4.12 -5.72 8.66
N ILE A 84 3.46 -4.68 8.11
CA ILE A 84 3.24 -3.42 8.82
C ILE A 84 2.35 -3.62 10.05
N VAL A 85 1.34 -4.48 9.99
CA VAL A 85 0.48 -4.82 11.14
C VAL A 85 1.26 -5.59 12.22
N LEU A 86 2.18 -6.48 11.83
CA LEU A 86 3.04 -7.16 12.79
C LEU A 86 4.02 -6.17 13.45
N PHE A 87 4.62 -5.30 12.64
CA PHE A 87 5.53 -4.26 13.11
C PHE A 87 4.83 -3.26 14.03
N SER A 88 3.61 -2.86 13.72
CA SER A 88 2.87 -1.86 14.50
C SER A 88 2.61 -2.30 15.94
N LYS A 89 2.49 -3.61 16.19
CA LYS A 89 2.31 -4.17 17.54
C LYS A 89 3.51 -3.93 18.46
N LYS A 90 4.71 -3.71 17.90
CA LYS A 90 5.93 -3.42 18.67
C LYS A 90 6.03 -1.95 19.10
N ILE A 91 5.21 -1.08 18.49
CA ILE A 91 5.26 0.36 18.72
C ILE A 91 4.26 0.73 19.81
N ARG A 92 4.74 1.40 20.85
CA ARG A 92 3.85 1.92 21.90
C ARG A 92 3.06 3.12 21.37
N SER A 93 1.76 3.17 21.72
CA SER A 93 0.90 4.32 21.41
C SER A 93 1.43 5.60 22.07
N GLY A 94 1.20 6.75 21.44
CA GLY A 94 1.63 8.06 21.95
C GLY A 94 3.13 8.35 21.86
N THR A 95 3.90 7.52 21.15
CA THR A 95 5.35 7.72 21.00
C THR A 95 5.70 8.75 19.92
N GLU A 96 6.70 9.58 20.23
CA GLU A 96 7.34 10.46 19.27
C GLU A 96 8.38 9.70 18.46
N VAL A 97 8.22 9.69 17.13
CA VAL A 97 9.08 8.88 16.25
C VAL A 97 9.58 9.67 15.04
N GLN A 98 10.79 9.37 14.61
CA GLN A 98 11.34 9.88 13.35
C GLN A 98 11.03 8.91 12.22
N LEU A 99 10.34 9.39 11.17
CA LEU A 99 9.92 8.54 10.04
C LEU A 99 11.09 7.78 9.40
N SER A 100 12.26 8.40 9.25
CA SER A 100 13.41 7.75 8.63
C SER A 100 13.94 6.58 9.44
N ARG A 101 14.03 6.71 10.76
CA ARG A 101 14.50 5.64 11.67
C ARG A 101 13.50 4.49 11.68
N LEU A 102 12.25 4.81 11.96
CA LEU A 102 11.19 3.81 12.07
C LEU A 102 10.95 3.05 10.75
N TYR A 103 11.13 3.72 9.61
CA TYR A 103 11.10 3.09 8.31
C TYR A 103 12.34 2.20 8.05
N LEU A 104 13.53 2.63 8.47
CA LEU A 104 14.74 1.79 8.38
C LEU A 104 14.60 0.54 9.23
N ASP A 105 14.11 0.64 10.46
CA ASP A 105 13.89 -0.50 11.35
C ASP A 105 12.93 -1.51 10.72
N PHE A 106 11.82 -1.02 10.15
CA PHE A 106 10.88 -1.86 9.39
C PHE A 106 11.55 -2.55 8.20
N CYS A 107 12.37 -1.83 7.42
CA CYS A 107 13.06 -2.43 6.28
C CYS A 107 14.16 -3.42 6.69
N MET A 108 14.86 -3.18 7.80
CA MET A 108 15.86 -4.12 8.31
C MET A 108 15.21 -5.43 8.77
N GLU A 109 13.99 -5.36 9.30
CA GLU A 109 13.27 -6.56 9.75
C GLU A 109 12.63 -7.35 8.59
N TYR A 110 11.94 -6.66 7.68
CA TYR A 110 11.08 -7.32 6.67
C TYR A 110 11.59 -7.20 5.23
N ALA A 111 12.67 -6.46 4.98
CA ALA A 111 13.19 -6.18 3.64
C ALA A 111 14.73 -6.07 3.61
N SER A 112 15.38 -6.98 4.33
CA SER A 112 16.85 -7.16 4.32
C SER A 112 17.20 -8.57 3.88
N ALA A 113 18.43 -8.73 3.37
CA ALA A 113 19.05 -10.01 3.13
C ALA A 113 20.12 -10.23 4.20
N GLU A 114 20.11 -11.41 4.80
CA GLU A 114 21.19 -11.87 5.67
C GLU A 114 22.35 -12.33 4.79
N LEU A 115 23.52 -11.73 5.00
CA LEU A 115 24.75 -12.09 4.30
C LEU A 115 25.60 -12.93 5.24
N ARG A 116 26.17 -13.99 4.69
CA ARG A 116 27.13 -14.84 5.40
C ARG A 116 28.47 -14.79 4.66
N PRO A 117 29.59 -14.54 5.37
CA PRO A 117 30.90 -14.68 4.77
C PRO A 117 31.12 -16.14 4.35
N MET A 118 31.64 -16.32 3.14
CA MET A 118 31.84 -17.65 2.57
C MET A 118 32.92 -18.39 3.36
N GLY A 119 32.58 -19.54 3.94
CA GLY A 119 33.50 -20.41 4.67
C GLY A 119 33.56 -20.21 6.19
N ALA A 120 32.78 -19.30 6.77
CA ALA A 120 32.69 -19.17 8.23
C ALA A 120 31.76 -20.25 8.82
N PRO A 121 32.18 -20.99 9.86
CA PRO A 121 31.30 -21.88 10.61
C PRO A 121 30.27 -21.09 11.43
N ASP A 122 29.11 -21.68 11.70
CA ASP A 122 28.01 -21.00 12.41
C ASP A 122 28.41 -20.52 13.82
N GLU A 123 29.41 -21.15 14.45
CA GLU A 123 29.92 -20.78 15.79
C GLU A 123 30.70 -19.45 15.81
N ASP A 124 31.25 -19.02 14.68
CA ASP A 124 32.01 -17.76 14.56
C ASP A 124 31.10 -16.56 14.23
N ILE A 125 29.81 -16.80 13.96
CA ILE A 125 28.85 -15.76 13.59
C ILE A 125 28.12 -15.29 14.85
N ALA A 126 28.66 -14.27 15.52
CA ALA A 126 28.04 -13.68 16.71
C ALA A 126 26.67 -13.04 16.42
N GLU A 127 26.56 -12.30 15.31
CA GLU A 127 25.29 -11.71 14.86
C GLU A 127 25.17 -11.76 13.32
N PRO A 128 23.97 -12.04 12.77
CA PRO A 128 23.76 -12.07 11.33
C PRO A 128 23.91 -10.68 10.72
N PHE A 129 24.85 -10.53 9.78
CA PHE A 129 25.02 -9.29 9.04
C PHE A 129 23.87 -9.09 8.05
N LYS A 130 23.09 -8.02 8.22
CA LYS A 130 21.93 -7.71 7.38
C LYS A 130 22.22 -6.55 6.44
N MET A 131 21.89 -6.72 5.16
CA MET A 131 21.94 -5.67 4.17
C MET A 131 20.55 -5.36 3.63
N LEU A 132 20.20 -4.07 3.54
CA LEU A 132 18.94 -3.64 2.96
C LEU A 132 18.83 -4.04 1.48
N LEU A 133 17.64 -4.51 1.10
CA LEU A 133 17.34 -4.76 -0.30
C LEU A 133 17.38 -3.45 -1.11
N SER A 134 17.65 -3.57 -2.41
CA SER A 134 17.67 -2.40 -3.29
C SER A 134 16.30 -1.71 -3.33
N ARG A 135 16.28 -0.40 -3.60
CA ARG A 135 15.05 0.43 -3.56
C ARG A 135 13.86 -0.16 -4.33
N ASN A 136 14.11 -0.89 -5.41
CA ASN A 136 13.07 -1.50 -6.23
C ASN A 136 12.28 -2.60 -5.48
N TYR A 137 12.86 -3.18 -4.42
CA TYR A 137 12.24 -4.18 -3.54
C TYR A 137 11.53 -3.55 -2.34
N LEU A 138 11.73 -2.24 -2.12
CA LEU A 138 11.19 -1.53 -0.97
C LEU A 138 9.91 -0.77 -1.34
N ILE A 139 8.99 -0.64 -0.39
CA ILE A 139 7.86 0.29 -0.49
C ILE A 139 8.32 1.71 -0.17
N SER A 140 7.63 2.75 -0.64
CA SER A 140 8.06 4.11 -0.30
C SER A 140 7.83 4.43 1.19
N PRO A 141 8.67 5.27 1.84
CA PRO A 141 8.44 5.72 3.22
C PRO A 141 7.09 6.39 3.43
N LYS A 142 6.58 7.08 2.38
CA LYS A 142 5.24 7.69 2.38
C LYS A 142 4.13 6.63 2.42
N SER A 143 4.26 5.58 1.62
CA SER A 143 3.32 4.46 1.59
C SER A 143 3.29 3.73 2.93
N PHE A 144 4.48 3.49 3.51
CA PHE A 144 4.64 2.89 4.82
C PHE A 144 3.94 3.73 5.89
N LYS A 145 4.27 5.03 6.01
CA LYS A 145 3.64 5.94 6.96
C LYS A 145 2.11 5.90 6.88
N ARG A 146 1.57 5.98 5.66
CA ARG A 146 0.11 5.99 5.42
C ARG A 146 -0.61 4.75 5.92
N GLN A 147 0.03 3.57 5.85
CA GLN A 147 -0.57 2.36 6.39
C GLN A 147 -0.34 2.23 7.89
N LEU A 148 0.86 2.56 8.38
CA LEU A 148 1.20 2.45 9.79
C LEU A 148 0.24 3.27 10.67
N THR A 149 -0.08 4.50 10.26
CA THR A 149 -1.00 5.39 11.00
C THR A 149 -2.43 4.87 11.11
N LYS A 150 -2.80 3.80 10.38
CA LYS A 150 -4.11 3.15 10.52
C LYS A 150 -4.14 2.13 11.65
N TYR A 151 -2.97 1.70 12.13
CA TYR A 151 -2.81 0.61 13.09
C TYR A 151 -2.16 1.05 14.40
N VAL A 152 -1.56 2.24 14.45
CA VAL A 152 -1.05 2.84 15.68
C VAL A 152 -1.73 4.18 15.90
N ASP A 153 -2.50 4.27 16.96
CA ASP A 153 -3.15 5.50 17.37
C ASP A 153 -2.13 6.48 17.97
N GLN A 154 -2.38 7.78 17.81
CA GLN A 154 -1.63 8.87 18.46
C GLN A 154 -0.11 8.89 18.19
N LEU A 155 0.34 8.38 17.03
CA LEU A 155 1.76 8.43 16.66
C LEU A 155 2.17 9.84 16.20
N THR A 156 3.09 10.48 16.93
CA THR A 156 3.60 11.82 16.61
C THR A 156 4.90 11.73 15.81
N PHE A 157 4.87 12.20 14.56
CA PHE A 157 6.06 12.19 13.69
C PHE A 157 6.87 13.46 13.86
N LEU A 158 8.10 13.31 14.37
CA LEU A 158 9.05 14.42 14.46
C LEU A 158 9.47 14.88 13.06
N LYS A 159 9.26 16.17 12.77
CA LYS A 159 9.85 16.81 11.60
C LYS A 159 11.34 17.00 11.86
N LYS A 160 12.17 16.79 10.83
CA LYS A 160 13.59 17.15 10.89
C LYS A 160 13.67 18.64 11.23
N ARG A 161 14.26 19.03 12.36
CA ARG A 161 14.54 20.44 12.64
C ARG A 161 15.45 20.94 11.52
N VAL A 162 14.99 21.94 10.79
CA VAL A 162 15.83 22.70 9.85
C VAL A 162 16.64 23.61 10.76
N GLY A 163 17.91 23.27 10.95
CA GLY A 163 18.93 24.11 11.58
C GLY A 163 19.87 24.59 10.49
#